data_AF-A0A966UQF7-F1
#
_entry.id   AF-A0A966UQF7-F1
#
_cell.length_a   1.000
_cell.length_b   1.000
_cell.length_c   1.000
_cell.angle_alpha   90.00
_cell.angle_beta   90.00
_cell.angle_gamma   90.00
#
_symmetry.space_group_name_H-M   'P 1'
#
loop_
_entity.id
_entity.type
_entity.pdbx_description
1 polymer ?
#
loop_
_entity_poly.entity_id
_entity_poly.type
_entity_poly.pdbx_seq_one_letter_code
_entity_poly.pdbx_strand_id
1 'polypeptide(L)'
;MMKVIEFTTTKQGNSKDQVKVQMLLGFDYKQMLANDLQKLKALSFDECKSLCQSKNLTFTDQDLQDAMYGQVYGRKGLVVGMEQSLNGSNPDSTDSQYDKHQDLPFIKVSKKTGEFYITGVIVKEEIIVKDANPTPFKATNSGIIVQLKNVIKKATKLETDKLKTYKVDDLNQFKGA
;
A
#
# COMPACT_ATOMS: atom_id res chain seq x y z
N MET A 1 -17.37 -3.22 12.62
CA MET A 1 -17.53 -1.80 13.03
C MET A 1 -16.23 -1.09 12.70
N MET A 2 -16.30 0.04 12.00
CA MET A 2 -15.13 0.87 11.70
C MET A 2 -14.65 1.57 12.97
N LYS A 3 -13.33 1.67 13.15
CA LYS A 3 -12.75 2.23 14.36
C LYS A 3 -11.47 2.98 14.05
N VAL A 4 -11.34 4.19 14.56
CA VAL A 4 -10.07 4.92 14.54
C VAL A 4 -9.31 4.56 15.81
N ILE A 5 -8.06 4.17 15.64
CA ILE A 5 -7.13 3.93 16.74
C ILE A 5 -5.94 4.87 16.63
N GLU A 6 -5.27 5.07 17.74
CA GLU A 6 -4.06 5.85 17.84
C GLU A 6 -2.99 5.04 18.55
N PHE A 7 -1.79 4.98 17.99
CA PHE A 7 -0.67 4.24 18.58
C PHE A 7 0.67 4.84 18.13
N THR A 8 1.72 4.49 18.85
CA THR A 8 3.09 4.87 18.55
C THR A 8 3.87 3.66 18.03
N THR A 9 4.71 3.89 17.02
CA THR A 9 5.58 2.85 16.44
C THR A 9 6.84 3.45 15.86
N THR A 10 7.85 2.62 15.63
CA THR A 10 9.07 2.99 14.90
C THR A 10 8.95 2.62 13.42
N LYS A 11 9.19 3.59 12.53
CA LYS A 11 9.23 3.34 11.09
C LYS A 11 10.25 2.26 10.74
N GLN A 12 9.93 1.48 9.70
CA GLN A 12 10.84 0.49 9.13
C GLN A 12 11.43 1.02 7.82
N GLY A 13 12.68 0.64 7.52
CA GLY A 13 13.41 1.10 6.33
C GLY A 13 14.50 2.13 6.65
N ASN A 14 14.62 3.14 5.78
CA ASN A 14 15.77 4.06 5.75
C ASN A 14 15.79 5.06 6.92
N SER A 15 14.64 5.39 7.50
CA SER A 15 14.55 6.20 8.72
C SER A 15 13.84 5.40 9.81
N LYS A 16 14.40 5.42 11.02
CA LYS A 16 13.81 4.82 12.22
C LYS A 16 13.11 5.87 13.08
N ASP A 17 12.41 6.82 12.44
CA ASP A 17 11.60 7.81 13.14
C ASP A 17 10.56 7.11 14.00
N GLN A 18 10.38 7.59 15.23
CA GLN A 18 9.20 7.25 16.03
C GLN A 18 8.05 8.13 15.57
N VAL A 19 6.92 7.50 15.30
CA VAL A 19 5.72 8.17 14.80
C VAL A 19 4.51 7.83 15.64
N LYS A 20 3.65 8.83 15.79
CA LYS A 20 2.28 8.69 16.28
C LYS A 20 1.35 8.54 15.08
N VAL A 21 0.60 7.45 15.05
CA VAL A 21 -0.22 7.01 13.91
C VAL A 21 -1.68 7.00 14.32
N GLN A 22 -2.53 7.68 13.56
CA GLN A 22 -3.98 7.53 13.61
C GLN A 22 -4.44 6.73 12.39
N MET A 23 -5.13 5.62 12.64
CA MET A 23 -5.47 4.64 11.61
C MET A 23 -6.91 4.17 11.74
N LEU A 24 -7.61 4.11 10.62
CA LEU A 24 -8.94 3.53 10.51
C LEU A 24 -8.83 2.02 10.25
N LEU A 25 -9.45 1.24 11.13
CA LEU A 25 -9.56 -0.22 11.08
C LEU A 25 -10.99 -0.64 10.72
N GLY A 26 -11.14 -1.91 10.33
CA GLY A 26 -12.43 -2.47 9.92
C GLY A 26 -12.97 -1.89 8.62
N PHE A 27 -12.09 -1.36 7.77
CA PHE A 27 -12.40 -0.89 6.43
C PHE A 27 -12.76 -2.06 5.50
N ASP A 28 -13.62 -1.80 4.52
CA ASP A 28 -13.96 -2.79 3.50
C ASP A 28 -12.95 -2.72 2.35
N TYR A 29 -11.94 -3.59 2.43
CA TYR A 29 -10.90 -3.67 1.40
C TYR A 29 -11.45 -4.01 0.02
N LYS A 30 -12.47 -4.88 -0.06
CA LYS A 30 -13.06 -5.28 -1.35
C LYS A 30 -13.83 -4.12 -1.97
N GLN A 31 -14.58 -3.37 -1.18
CA GLN A 31 -15.25 -2.17 -1.66
C GLN A 31 -14.24 -1.12 -2.14
N MET A 32 -13.16 -0.88 -1.41
CA MET A 32 -12.09 0.04 -1.83
C MET A 32 -11.47 -0.38 -3.16
N LEU A 33 -11.17 -1.68 -3.33
CA LEU A 33 -10.67 -2.23 -4.59
C LEU A 33 -11.66 -2.04 -5.74
N ALA A 34 -12.96 -2.28 -5.51
CA ALA A 34 -13.99 -2.10 -6.53
C ALA A 34 -14.09 -0.63 -6.99
N ASN A 35 -14.07 0.31 -6.04
CA ASN A 35 -14.06 1.75 -6.33
C ASN A 35 -12.81 2.17 -7.12
N ASP A 36 -11.64 1.70 -6.71
CA ASP A 36 -10.38 2.01 -7.37
C ASP A 36 -10.31 1.41 -8.79
N LEU A 37 -10.82 0.19 -8.97
CA LEU A 37 -10.96 -0.43 -10.29
C LEU A 37 -11.86 0.37 -11.20
N GLN A 38 -12.99 0.86 -10.70
CA GLN A 38 -13.89 1.71 -11.48
C GLN A 38 -13.17 2.99 -11.93
N LYS A 39 -12.42 3.66 -11.04
CA LYS A 39 -11.63 4.84 -11.38
C LYS A 39 -10.58 4.54 -12.45
N LEU A 40 -9.86 3.43 -12.32
CA LEU A 40 -8.82 3.04 -13.28
C LEU A 40 -9.40 2.67 -14.64
N LYS A 41 -10.53 1.95 -14.68
CA LYS A 41 -11.19 1.55 -15.93
C LYS A 41 -11.90 2.71 -16.63
N ALA A 42 -12.23 3.78 -15.90
CA ALA A 42 -12.79 4.99 -16.46
C ALA A 42 -11.75 5.85 -17.21
N LEU A 43 -10.46 5.65 -16.95
CA LEU A 43 -9.40 6.32 -17.69
C LEU A 43 -9.20 5.68 -19.06
N SER A 44 -9.23 6.51 -20.10
CA SER A 44 -8.81 6.12 -21.43
C SER A 44 -7.29 5.91 -21.51
N PHE A 45 -6.86 5.15 -22.51
CA PHE A 45 -5.44 4.95 -22.80
C PHE A 45 -4.72 6.28 -23.07
N ASP A 46 -5.34 7.18 -23.84
CA ASP A 46 -4.77 8.48 -24.21
C ASP A 46 -4.64 9.44 -23.01
N GLU A 47 -5.59 9.41 -22.07
CA GLU A 47 -5.48 10.13 -20.81
C GLU A 47 -4.30 9.60 -19.99
N CYS A 48 -4.16 8.27 -19.86
CA CYS A 48 -3.04 7.66 -19.16
C CYS A 48 -1.69 8.01 -19.81
N LYS A 49 -1.64 7.99 -21.15
CA LYS A 49 -0.46 8.35 -21.94
C LYS A 49 -0.07 9.81 -21.71
N SER A 50 -1.03 10.72 -21.80
CA SER A 50 -0.84 12.15 -21.58
C SER A 50 -0.36 12.45 -20.15
N LEU A 51 -0.95 11.79 -19.15
CA LEU A 51 -0.52 11.90 -17.75
C LEU A 51 0.94 11.49 -17.57
N CYS A 52 1.35 10.36 -18.13
CA CYS A 52 2.73 9.87 -18.03
C CYS A 52 3.73 10.75 -18.80
N GLN A 53 3.38 11.20 -20.00
CA GLN A 53 4.21 12.11 -20.80
C GLN A 53 4.38 13.48 -20.12
N SER A 54 3.36 13.98 -19.41
CA SER A 54 3.47 15.21 -18.61
C SER A 54 4.51 15.13 -17.47
N LYS A 55 4.98 13.93 -17.15
CA LYS A 55 6.04 13.66 -16.16
C LYS A 55 7.39 13.36 -16.82
N ASN A 56 7.55 13.66 -18.12
CA ASN A 56 8.76 13.43 -18.90
C ASN A 56 9.20 11.96 -18.91
N LEU A 57 8.25 11.03 -18.88
CA LEU A 57 8.53 9.61 -19.03
C LEU A 57 8.57 9.23 -20.51
N THR A 58 9.64 8.55 -20.92
CA THR A 58 9.76 7.93 -22.25
C THR A 58 9.40 6.46 -22.14
N PHE A 59 8.38 6.03 -22.89
CA PHE A 59 7.84 4.67 -22.85
C PHE A 59 7.18 4.30 -24.17
N THR A 60 7.02 3.00 -24.42
CA THR A 60 6.23 2.50 -25.55
C THR A 60 4.77 2.32 -25.17
N ASP A 61 3.87 2.28 -26.16
CA ASP A 61 2.45 1.99 -25.90
C ASP A 61 2.27 0.62 -25.22
N GLN A 62 3.14 -0.35 -25.53
CA GLN A 62 3.15 -1.66 -24.85
C GLN A 62 3.52 -1.54 -23.36
N ASP A 63 4.47 -0.66 -22.99
CA ASP A 63 4.81 -0.46 -21.57
C ASP A 63 3.64 0.11 -20.78
N LEU A 64 2.86 1.01 -21.39
CA LEU A 64 1.65 1.55 -20.77
C LEU A 64 0.54 0.49 -20.70
N GLN A 65 0.36 -0.30 -21.76
CA GLN A 65 -0.58 -1.41 -21.77
C GLN A 65 -0.24 -2.42 -20.67
N ASP A 66 1.04 -2.77 -20.51
CA ASP A 66 1.48 -3.68 -19.44
C ASP A 66 1.33 -3.04 -18.05
N ALA A 67 1.58 -1.73 -17.92
CA ALA A 67 1.40 -1.02 -16.68
C ALA A 67 -0.06 -1.05 -16.18
N MET A 68 -1.03 -1.02 -17.10
CA MET A 68 -2.45 -1.07 -16.77
C MET A 68 -3.00 -2.50 -16.70
N TYR A 69 -2.67 -3.34 -17.69
CA TYR A 69 -3.34 -4.62 -17.96
C TYR A 69 -2.38 -5.81 -18.12
N GLY A 70 -1.08 -5.65 -17.86
CA GLY A 70 -0.13 -6.75 -17.96
C GLY A 70 -0.53 -7.93 -17.06
N GLN A 71 -0.29 -9.15 -17.50
CA GLN A 71 -0.65 -10.37 -16.75
C GLN A 71 0.56 -11.12 -16.18
N VAL A 72 1.75 -10.85 -16.70
CA VAL A 72 2.98 -11.58 -16.37
C VAL A 72 3.59 -11.08 -15.06
N TYR A 73 4.17 -11.99 -14.27
CA TYR A 73 4.92 -11.65 -13.06
C TYR A 73 6.01 -10.58 -13.34
N GLY A 74 6.15 -9.60 -12.45
CA GLY A 74 7.04 -8.45 -12.64
C GLY A 74 6.51 -7.36 -13.59
N ARG A 75 5.58 -7.68 -14.51
CA ARG A 75 4.89 -6.71 -15.38
C ARG A 75 3.41 -6.50 -15.03
N LYS A 76 2.83 -7.31 -14.13
CA LYS A 76 1.41 -7.32 -13.75
C LYS A 76 0.80 -5.93 -13.56
N GLY A 77 -0.20 -5.59 -14.38
CA GLY A 77 -0.82 -4.27 -14.43
C GLY A 77 -1.65 -3.92 -13.21
N LEU A 78 -1.95 -2.63 -13.03
CA LEU A 78 -2.78 -2.14 -11.93
C LEU A 78 -4.16 -2.78 -11.90
N VAL A 79 -4.84 -2.79 -13.05
CA VAL A 79 -6.20 -3.32 -13.17
C VAL A 79 -6.21 -4.81 -12.86
N VAL A 80 -5.33 -5.57 -13.51
CA VAL A 80 -5.22 -7.02 -13.30
C VAL A 80 -4.89 -7.35 -11.84
N GLY A 81 -3.93 -6.65 -11.23
CA GLY A 81 -3.57 -6.89 -9.82
C GLY A 81 -4.72 -6.61 -8.85
N MET A 82 -5.51 -5.56 -9.12
CA MET A 82 -6.68 -5.23 -8.30
C MET A 82 -7.85 -6.21 -8.53
N GLU A 83 -8.11 -6.63 -9.77
CA GLU A 83 -9.13 -7.65 -10.09
C GLU A 83 -8.82 -8.98 -9.43
N GLN A 84 -7.57 -9.44 -9.54
CA GLN A 84 -7.11 -10.65 -8.87
C GLN A 84 -7.26 -10.54 -7.34
N SER A 85 -6.96 -9.37 -6.76
CA SER A 85 -7.11 -9.15 -5.32
C SER A 85 -8.58 -9.17 -4.90
N LEU A 86 -9.47 -8.55 -5.68
CA LEU A 86 -10.91 -8.51 -5.43
C LEU A 86 -11.52 -9.92 -5.45
N ASN A 87 -11.06 -10.74 -6.41
CA ASN A 87 -11.49 -12.13 -6.60
C ASN A 87 -10.79 -13.13 -5.67
N GLY A 88 -9.82 -12.69 -4.86
CA GLY A 88 -9.06 -13.56 -3.95
C GLY A 88 -8.08 -14.51 -4.66
N SER A 89 -7.72 -14.22 -5.91
CA SER A 89 -6.81 -15.03 -6.74
C SER A 89 -5.44 -14.38 -6.94
N ASN A 90 -5.13 -13.28 -6.25
CA ASN A 90 -3.83 -12.60 -6.39
C ASN A 90 -2.70 -13.40 -5.71
N PRO A 91 -1.76 -13.99 -6.47
CA PRO A 91 -0.63 -14.73 -5.90
C PRO A 91 0.35 -13.84 -5.14
N ASP A 92 0.31 -12.51 -5.35
CA ASP A 92 1.20 -11.56 -4.69
C ASP A 92 0.67 -11.11 -3.32
N SER A 93 -0.49 -11.63 -2.89
CA SER A 93 -1.03 -11.34 -1.56
C SER A 93 -0.12 -11.90 -0.47
N THR A 94 0.20 -11.07 0.52
CA THR A 94 1.01 -11.47 1.67
C THR A 94 0.17 -11.91 2.87
N ASP A 95 -1.15 -11.85 2.81
CA ASP A 95 -2.02 -12.15 3.96
C ASP A 95 -1.87 -13.59 4.46
N SER A 96 -1.50 -14.54 3.59
CA SER A 96 -1.22 -15.93 3.97
C SER A 96 -0.01 -16.09 4.89
N GLN A 97 0.89 -15.09 4.93
CA GLN A 97 2.11 -15.07 5.74
C GLN A 97 1.85 -14.65 7.19
N TYR A 98 0.61 -14.32 7.54
CA TYR A 98 0.23 -13.85 8.86
C TYR A 98 -0.88 -14.71 9.47
N ASP A 99 -0.82 -14.88 10.78
CA ASP A 99 -1.92 -15.36 11.61
C ASP A 99 -2.62 -14.19 12.30
N LYS A 100 -3.83 -14.43 12.81
CA LYS A 100 -4.54 -13.44 13.65
C LYS A 100 -4.05 -13.56 15.09
N HIS A 101 -3.84 -12.44 15.76
CA HIS A 101 -3.62 -12.43 17.21
C HIS A 101 -4.88 -12.92 17.93
N GLN A 102 -4.70 -13.69 19.00
CA GLN A 102 -5.80 -14.32 19.75
C GLN A 102 -6.76 -13.29 20.36
N ASP A 103 -6.22 -12.29 21.08
CA ASP A 103 -7.05 -11.30 21.79
C ASP A 103 -7.24 -9.95 21.09
N LEU A 104 -6.44 -9.67 20.06
CA LEU A 104 -6.39 -8.36 19.41
C LEU A 104 -6.73 -8.53 17.92
N PRO A 105 -8.02 -8.44 17.54
CA PRO A 105 -8.52 -8.91 16.24
C PRO A 105 -7.95 -8.17 15.02
N PHE A 106 -7.34 -7.00 15.22
CA PHE A 106 -6.73 -6.20 14.16
C PHE A 106 -5.21 -6.38 14.06
N ILE A 107 -4.61 -7.13 14.98
CA ILE A 107 -3.19 -7.44 14.99
C ILE A 107 -2.94 -8.73 14.22
N LYS A 108 -2.03 -8.65 13.26
CA LYS A 108 -1.47 -9.74 12.48
C LYS A 108 -0.16 -10.20 13.11
N VAL A 109 0.06 -11.51 13.20
CA VAL A 109 1.30 -12.12 13.71
C VAL A 109 2.03 -12.73 12.53
N SER A 110 3.28 -12.34 12.27
CA SER A 110 4.07 -12.95 11.20
C SER A 110 4.34 -14.42 11.52
N LYS A 111 3.98 -15.32 10.60
CA LYS A 111 4.30 -16.76 10.73
C LYS A 111 5.81 -17.04 10.74
N LYS A 112 6.61 -16.13 10.16
CA LYS A 112 8.05 -16.27 10.02
C LYS A 112 8.81 -15.78 11.24
N THR A 113 8.46 -14.59 11.75
CA THR A 113 9.24 -13.90 12.79
C THR A 113 8.52 -13.83 14.13
N GLY A 114 7.23 -14.14 14.20
CA GLY A 114 6.40 -13.93 15.39
C GLY A 114 6.11 -12.45 15.68
N GLU A 115 6.60 -11.52 14.84
CA GLU A 115 6.40 -10.09 15.05
C GLU A 115 4.96 -9.66 14.76
N PHE A 116 4.54 -8.59 15.43
CA PHE A 116 3.19 -8.04 15.34
C PHE A 116 3.10 -6.92 14.30
N TYR A 117 2.01 -6.92 13.54
CA TYR A 117 1.74 -5.94 12.50
C TYR A 117 0.28 -5.50 12.56
N ILE A 118 0.02 -4.27 12.15
CA ILE A 118 -1.33 -3.72 12.01
C ILE A 118 -1.49 -3.08 10.64
N THR A 119 -2.60 -3.37 9.96
CA THR A 119 -2.93 -2.81 8.65
C THR A 119 -4.22 -2.02 8.72
N GLY A 120 -4.22 -0.83 8.14
CA GLY A 120 -5.39 0.04 8.10
C GLY A 120 -5.24 1.22 7.16
N VAL A 121 -6.31 2.01 7.04
CA VAL A 121 -6.29 3.24 6.26
C VAL A 121 -5.69 4.34 7.12
N ILE A 122 -4.58 4.93 6.68
CA ILE A 122 -3.92 6.01 7.40
C ILE A 122 -4.80 7.27 7.40
N VAL A 123 -5.03 7.83 8.58
CA VAL A 123 -5.76 9.10 8.79
C VAL A 123 -4.76 10.23 9.02
N LYS A 124 -3.81 10.01 9.94
CA LYS A 124 -2.75 10.97 10.28
C LYS A 124 -1.49 10.21 10.70
N GLU A 125 -0.33 10.75 10.34
CA GLU A 125 0.97 10.32 10.85
C GLU A 125 1.77 11.55 11.29
N GLU A 126 2.36 11.51 12.47
CA GLU A 126 3.14 12.59 13.05
C GLU A 126 4.47 12.06 13.58
N ILE A 127 5.58 12.68 13.19
CA ILE A 127 6.91 12.33 13.72
C ILE A 127 7.04 12.93 15.12
N ILE A 128 7.20 12.06 16.11
CA ILE A 128 7.39 12.46 17.51
C ILE A 128 8.88 12.50 17.88
N VAL A 129 9.67 11.59 17.33
CA VAL A 129 11.12 11.57 17.49
C VAL A 129 11.73 11.25 16.13
N LYS A 130 12.56 12.17 15.64
CA LYS A 130 13.27 11.98 14.38
C LYS A 130 14.50 11.11 14.59
N ASP A 131 14.75 10.21 13.65
CA ASP A 131 15.96 9.39 13.62
C ASP A 131 17.19 10.29 13.56
N ALA A 132 18.11 10.10 14.50
CA ALA A 132 19.36 10.86 14.55
C ALA A 132 20.32 10.46 13.44
N ASN A 133 20.24 9.21 12.95
CA ASN A 133 21.17 8.64 11.97
C ASN A 133 20.42 7.90 10.86
N PRO A 134 19.60 8.59 10.04
CA PRO A 134 18.88 7.95 8.95
C PRO A 134 19.88 7.35 7.95
N THR A 135 19.58 6.14 7.48
CA THR A 135 20.33 5.54 6.37
C THR A 135 20.08 6.38 5.11
N PRO A 136 21.12 6.83 4.40
CA PRO A 136 20.94 7.63 3.19
C PRO A 136 20.03 6.93 2.20
N PHE A 137 18.98 7.62 1.76
CA PHE A 137 18.08 7.10 0.74
C PHE A 137 18.85 6.86 -0.55
N LYS A 138 18.94 5.59 -0.96
CA LYS A 138 19.41 5.24 -2.30
C LYS A 138 18.21 5.18 -3.23
N ALA A 139 18.14 6.12 -4.16
CA ALA A 139 17.15 6.09 -5.23
C ALA A 139 17.31 4.77 -6.00
N THR A 140 16.28 3.93 -5.95
CA THR A 140 16.21 2.74 -6.80
C THR A 140 15.71 3.18 -8.16
N ASN A 141 16.45 2.85 -9.22
CA ASN A 141 15.97 3.01 -10.58
C ASN A 141 14.82 2.02 -10.81
N SER A 142 13.60 2.44 -10.47
CA SER A 142 12.40 1.66 -10.74
C SER A 142 12.22 1.50 -12.25
N GLY A 143 11.93 0.29 -12.73
CA GLY A 143 11.68 0.06 -14.16
C GLY A 143 10.51 0.90 -14.70
N ILE A 144 10.49 1.16 -16.01
CA ILE A 144 9.53 2.07 -16.64
C ILE A 144 8.07 1.76 -16.28
N ILE A 145 7.68 0.49 -16.28
CA ILE A 145 6.34 0.04 -15.87
C ILE A 145 5.98 0.53 -14.46
N VAL A 146 6.90 0.42 -13.50
CA VAL A 146 6.66 0.86 -12.11
C VAL A 146 6.48 2.37 -12.06
N GLN A 147 7.27 3.12 -12.85
CA GLN A 147 7.13 4.57 -12.95
C GLN A 147 5.76 4.97 -13.50
N LEU A 148 5.32 4.34 -14.59
CA LEU A 148 3.99 4.57 -15.19
C LEU A 148 2.86 4.30 -14.18
N LYS A 149 2.92 3.15 -13.50
CA LYS A 149 1.97 2.79 -12.43
C LYS A 149 1.90 3.85 -11.34
N ASN A 150 3.05 4.33 -10.89
CA ASN A 150 3.12 5.34 -9.83
C ASN A 150 2.53 6.69 -10.26
N VAL A 151 2.71 7.10 -11.52
CA VAL A 151 2.08 8.32 -12.05
C VAL A 151 0.56 8.17 -12.07
N ILE A 152 0.06 7.06 -12.62
CA ILE A 152 -1.38 6.80 -12.74
C ILE A 152 -2.04 6.74 -11.36
N LYS A 153 -1.47 5.98 -10.41
CA LYS A 153 -1.95 5.91 -9.02
C LYS A 153 -2.06 7.27 -8.35
N LYS A 154 -1.01 8.09 -8.48
CA LYS A 154 -0.99 9.46 -7.91
C LYS A 154 -2.05 10.36 -8.53
N ALA A 155 -2.28 10.25 -9.84
CA ALA A 155 -3.29 11.04 -10.54
C ALA A 155 -4.71 10.63 -10.14
N THR A 156 -4.98 9.34 -9.98
CA THR A 156 -6.31 8.80 -9.66
C THR A 156 -6.68 8.83 -8.19
N LYS A 157 -5.70 9.05 -7.29
CA LYS A 157 -5.90 9.13 -5.84
C LYS A 157 -6.65 7.90 -5.31
N LEU A 158 -6.10 6.72 -5.62
CA LEU A 158 -6.69 5.44 -5.23
C LEU A 158 -6.86 5.36 -3.71
N GLU A 159 -7.98 4.82 -3.26
CA GLU A 159 -8.30 4.63 -1.85
C GLU A 159 -7.30 3.67 -1.19
N THR A 160 -6.92 2.63 -1.93
CA THR A 160 -5.95 1.62 -1.50
C THR A 160 -4.54 2.17 -1.29
N ASP A 161 -4.17 3.32 -1.86
CA ASP A 161 -2.87 3.96 -1.61
C ASP A 161 -2.72 4.50 -0.17
N LYS A 162 -3.85 4.68 0.52
CA LYS A 162 -3.90 5.06 1.94
C LYS A 162 -3.70 3.87 2.87
N LEU A 163 -3.69 2.64 2.37
CA LEU A 163 -3.41 1.48 3.20
C LEU A 163 -1.96 1.48 3.63
N LYS A 164 -1.75 1.34 4.93
CA LYS A 164 -0.42 1.22 5.53
C LYS A 164 -0.42 0.05 6.49
N THR A 165 0.72 -0.63 6.52
CA THR A 165 1.01 -1.66 7.51
C THR A 165 2.19 -1.18 8.34
N TYR A 166 2.01 -1.19 9.66
CA TYR A 166 3.08 -0.86 10.62
C TYR A 166 3.43 -2.10 11.41
N LYS A 167 4.73 -2.25 11.73
CA LYS A 167 5.15 -3.13 12.82
C LYS A 167 4.65 -2.55 14.14
N VAL A 168 4.25 -3.40 15.06
CA VAL A 168 3.79 -3.01 16.39
C VAL A 168 4.81 -3.47 17.42
N ASP A 169 5.47 -2.51 18.07
CA ASP A 169 6.54 -2.79 19.03
C ASP A 169 6.00 -3.02 20.45
N ASP A 170 4.86 -2.39 20.80
CA ASP A 170 4.19 -2.55 22.11
C ASP A 170 2.68 -2.77 21.94
N LEU A 171 2.22 -3.98 22.25
CA LEU A 171 0.81 -4.39 22.19
C LEU A 171 -0.06 -3.79 23.30
N ASN A 172 0.53 -3.29 24.40
CA ASN A 172 -0.25 -2.72 25.50
C ASN A 172 -1.01 -1.46 25.07
N GLN A 173 -0.52 -0.76 24.02
CA GLN A 173 -1.19 0.38 23.40
C GLN A 173 -2.58 0.05 22.83
N PHE A 174 -2.90 -1.24 22.64
CA PHE A 174 -4.17 -1.70 22.09
C PHE A 174 -5.06 -2.37 23.14
N LYS A 175 -4.59 -2.54 24.37
CA LYS A 175 -5.37 -3.11 25.47
C LYS A 175 -6.34 -2.04 25.98
N GLY A 176 -7.64 -2.27 25.78
CA GLY A 176 -8.70 -1.33 26.14
C GLY A 176 -9.05 -0.30 25.05
N ALA A 177 -8.36 -0.36 23.91
CA ALA A 177 -8.75 0.40 22.72
C ALA A 177 -10.06 -0.15 22.20
#